data_AF-R9LEJ1-F1
#
_entry.id   AF-R9LEJ1-F1
#
_cell.length_a   1.000
_cell.length_b   1.000
_cell.length_c   1.000
_cell.angle_alpha   90.00
_cell.angle_beta   90.00
_cell.angle_gamma   90.00
#
_symmetry.space_group_name_H-M   'P 1'
#
loop_
_entity.id
_entity.type
_entity.pdbx_description
1 polymer ?
#
loop_
_entity_poly.entity_id
_entity_poly.type
_entity_poly.pdbx_seq_one_letter_code
_entity_poly.pdbx_strand_id
1 'polypeptide(L)'
;MDNREQTSPAQGENTRGYTVDELLAQMEPQYQAYKNTMRQCIAGLTEHAARLAAQGQEEQLPTFRRLLTDMAEFWGLAEDDTPKGYREMVEQIGSTFDQAVSAARDSGGAPELSAQTKTDILNGLRLYAEEMMDCGGLERWIAECDALSSELQRDWRMEASSPQPLQAGMEMSKSDFWELIAGAKKECGQNMGSSINWLTSQLIARGPQQTQDFTHIMDGYMSLSYQYGLWTAASLMCENGCSDDGFIDFRAWLIAQGEEVYMAALADPDSLADVEAYGGCQFEELLYTGNETMKHLTSKDAYENTDPDAYKALVAELKKGITYGEGVDYPYEWDEVEEYLPRLCEKYLEPCAVEFHLKSHHTIWFSDCPDIQKAREGGPPQRNGPQTDIKMEGM
;
A
#
# COMPACT_ATOMS: atom_id res chain seq x y z
N MET A 1 -36.71 16.93 50.32
CA MET A 1 -35.75 18.01 50.02
C MET A 1 -34.64 17.87 51.04
N ASP A 2 -33.81 16.83 50.96
CA ASP A 2 -32.85 16.48 49.91
C ASP A 2 -31.46 17.08 50.19
N ASN A 3 -30.46 16.22 50.00
CA ASN A 3 -29.02 16.42 50.01
C ASN A 3 -28.30 16.79 51.31
N ARG A 4 -27.61 15.79 51.87
CA ARG A 4 -26.17 15.87 52.21
C ARG A 4 -25.55 14.47 52.25
N GLU A 5 -25.10 14.08 51.05
CA GLU A 5 -23.89 13.33 50.70
C GLU A 5 -23.23 12.49 51.80
N GLN A 6 -23.35 11.17 51.65
CA GLN A 6 -22.39 10.19 52.15
C GLN A 6 -21.18 10.18 51.22
N THR A 7 -20.07 10.78 51.65
CA THR A 7 -18.79 10.65 50.97
C THR A 7 -18.15 9.31 51.36
N SER A 8 -18.02 8.42 50.39
CA SER A 8 -17.15 7.23 50.50
C SER A 8 -15.69 7.69 50.41
N PRO A 9 -14.76 7.15 51.23
CA PRO A 9 -13.34 7.44 51.05
C PRO A 9 -12.82 6.69 49.82
N ALA A 10 -12.45 7.45 48.79
CA ALA A 10 -11.69 6.95 47.66
C ALA A 10 -10.35 6.37 48.17
N GLN A 11 -10.05 5.16 47.72
CA GLN A 11 -8.78 4.49 47.98
C GLN A 11 -7.65 5.36 47.41
N GLY A 12 -6.78 5.88 48.30
CA GLY A 12 -5.55 6.54 47.88
C GLY A 12 -4.63 5.51 47.24
N GLU A 13 -4.35 5.69 45.95
CA GLU A 13 -3.27 4.99 45.26
C GLU A 13 -1.96 5.27 46.00
N ASN A 14 -1.30 4.18 46.38
CA ASN A 14 -0.06 4.18 47.14
C ASN A 14 1.09 4.56 46.19
N THR A 15 1.35 5.85 46.00
CA THR A 15 2.53 6.33 45.26
C THR A 15 3.78 6.18 46.13
N ARG A 16 4.46 5.03 45.99
CA ARG A 16 5.81 4.83 46.52
C ARG A 16 6.75 5.84 45.83
N GLY A 17 7.33 6.76 46.59
CA GLY A 17 8.38 7.65 46.09
C GLY A 17 9.66 6.85 45.83
N TYR A 18 10.21 6.95 44.62
CA TYR A 18 11.50 6.34 44.27
C TYR A 18 12.66 7.25 44.71
N THR A 19 13.75 6.64 45.16
CA THR A 19 15.04 7.34 45.34
C THR A 19 15.69 7.61 43.98
N VAL A 20 16.60 8.59 43.92
CA VAL A 20 17.36 8.89 42.69
C VAL A 20 18.12 7.65 42.20
N ASP A 21 18.73 6.89 43.12
CA ASP A 21 19.46 5.66 42.77
C ASP A 21 18.53 4.56 42.22
N GLU A 22 17.30 4.44 42.75
CA GLU A 22 16.29 3.51 42.23
C GLU A 22 15.80 3.93 40.83
N LEU A 23 15.65 5.23 40.56
CA LEU A 23 15.29 5.74 39.24
C LEU A 23 16.42 5.54 38.22
N LEU A 24 17.66 5.84 38.62
CA LEU A 24 18.84 5.59 37.78
C LEU A 24 18.97 4.11 37.43
N ALA A 25 18.79 3.21 38.40
CA ALA A 25 18.84 1.77 38.16
C ALA A 25 17.73 1.26 37.23
N GLN A 26 16.57 1.93 37.19
CA GLN A 26 15.48 1.61 36.26
C GLN A 26 15.75 2.12 34.84
N MET A 27 16.44 3.27 34.70
CA MET A 27 16.78 3.87 33.42
C MET A 27 18.05 3.27 32.79
N GLU A 28 18.93 2.68 33.59
CA GLU A 28 20.22 2.13 33.15
C GLU A 28 20.12 1.17 31.95
N PRO A 29 19.19 0.19 31.90
CA PRO A 29 19.08 -0.71 30.75
C PRO A 29 18.71 0.02 29.45
N GLN A 30 17.85 1.04 29.55
CA GLN A 30 17.44 1.85 28.40
C GLN A 30 18.60 2.72 27.92
N TYR A 31 19.33 3.35 28.83
CA TYR A 31 20.49 4.16 28.50
C TYR A 31 21.63 3.34 27.88
N GLN A 32 21.86 2.11 28.35
CA GLN A 32 22.79 1.18 27.71
C GLN A 32 22.34 0.76 26.30
N ALA A 33 21.04 0.55 26.08
CA ALA A 33 20.50 0.30 24.75
C ALA A 33 20.75 1.50 23.82
N TYR A 34 20.54 2.73 24.29
CA TYR A 34 20.82 3.95 23.53
C TYR A 34 22.31 4.10 23.19
N LYS A 35 23.21 3.87 24.16
CA LYS A 35 24.66 3.85 23.90
C LYS A 35 25.04 2.85 22.82
N ASN A 36 24.40 1.67 22.80
CA ASN A 36 24.65 0.67 21.77
C ASN A 36 24.15 1.11 20.38
N THR A 37 22.94 1.67 20.29
CA THR A 37 22.41 2.27 19.06
C THR A 37 23.37 3.34 18.51
N MET A 38 23.91 4.18 19.39
CA MET A 38 24.85 5.23 19.01
C MET A 38 26.20 4.67 18.52
N ARG A 39 26.72 3.62 19.16
CA ARG A 39 27.93 2.92 18.68
C ARG A 39 27.71 2.31 17.30
N GLN A 40 26.55 1.69 17.05
CA GLN A 40 26.22 1.13 15.74
C GLN A 40 26.09 2.20 14.67
N CYS A 41 25.46 3.33 14.99
CA CYS A 41 25.37 4.48 14.10
C CYS A 41 26.74 5.07 13.76
N ILE A 42 27.61 5.26 14.75
CA ILE A 42 28.97 5.78 14.53
C ILE A 42 29.78 4.84 13.64
N ALA A 43 29.69 3.52 13.88
CA ALA A 43 30.34 2.52 13.05
C ALA A 43 29.81 2.55 11.60
N GLY A 44 28.48 2.61 11.43
CA GLY A 44 27.86 2.66 10.10
C GLY A 44 28.18 3.94 9.32
N LEU A 45 28.18 5.10 9.97
CA LEU A 45 28.57 6.37 9.36
C LEU A 45 30.06 6.37 8.96
N THR A 46 30.92 5.70 9.75
CA THR A 46 32.33 5.51 9.40
C THR A 46 32.48 4.63 8.15
N GLU A 47 31.71 3.55 8.06
CA GLU A 47 31.69 2.68 6.87
C GLU A 47 31.16 3.42 5.63
N HIS A 48 30.12 4.23 5.79
CA HIS A 48 29.58 5.06 4.73
C HIS A 48 30.59 6.11 4.23
N ALA A 49 31.27 6.80 5.14
CA ALA A 49 32.32 7.76 4.81
C ALA A 49 33.51 7.09 4.09
N ALA A 50 33.92 5.90 4.52
CA ALA A 50 34.94 5.12 3.83
C ALA A 50 34.53 4.76 2.39
N ARG A 51 33.26 4.40 2.17
CA ARG A 51 32.69 4.18 0.83
C ARG A 51 32.73 5.43 -0.04
N LEU A 52 32.30 6.57 0.49
CA LEU A 52 32.35 7.85 -0.24
C LEU A 52 33.79 8.21 -0.65
N ALA A 53 34.76 7.97 0.23
CA ALA A 53 36.18 8.17 -0.07
C ALA A 53 36.68 7.25 -1.20
N ALA A 54 36.29 5.96 -1.20
CA ALA A 54 36.62 5.03 -2.29
C ALA A 54 36.02 5.47 -3.64
N GLN A 55 34.89 6.18 -3.64
CA GLN A 55 34.21 6.71 -4.81
C GLN A 55 34.73 8.10 -5.24
N GLY A 56 35.69 8.67 -4.51
CA GLY A 56 36.22 10.02 -4.75
C GLY A 56 35.27 11.16 -4.33
N GLN A 57 34.22 10.86 -3.56
CA GLN A 57 33.22 11.82 -3.08
C GLN A 57 33.58 12.31 -1.67
N GLU A 58 34.56 13.21 -1.57
CA GLU A 58 35.14 13.55 -0.26
C GLU A 58 34.56 14.80 0.42
N GLU A 59 33.61 15.48 -0.21
CA GLU A 59 33.10 16.78 0.24
C GLU A 59 32.45 16.74 1.63
N GLN A 60 31.80 15.62 1.98
CA GLN A 60 31.07 15.46 3.25
C GLN A 60 31.91 14.86 4.39
N LEU A 61 33.13 14.36 4.10
CA LEU A 61 33.95 13.65 5.10
C LEU A 61 34.28 14.47 6.36
N PRO A 62 34.62 15.78 6.26
CA PRO A 62 34.85 16.60 7.46
C PRO A 62 33.60 16.73 8.33
N THR A 63 32.42 16.79 7.72
CA THR A 63 31.13 16.88 8.42
C THR A 63 30.83 15.59 9.17
N PHE A 64 31.01 14.43 8.52
CA PHE A 64 30.88 13.13 9.19
C PHE A 64 31.85 13.00 10.35
N ARG A 65 33.13 13.31 10.14
CA ARG A 65 34.14 13.22 11.19
C ARG A 65 33.78 14.04 12.44
N ARG A 66 33.29 15.26 12.26
CA ARG A 66 32.83 16.14 13.35
C ARG A 66 31.61 15.55 14.05
N LEU A 67 30.60 15.14 13.28
CA LEU A 67 29.35 14.60 13.81
C LEU A 67 29.59 13.37 14.69
N LEU A 68 30.47 12.45 14.28
CA LEU A 68 30.78 11.24 15.04
C LEU A 68 31.40 11.56 16.40
N THR A 69 32.30 12.56 16.46
CA THR A 69 32.91 12.98 17.72
C THR A 69 31.90 13.67 18.63
N ASP A 70 31.02 14.49 18.08
CA ASP A 70 29.99 15.20 18.86
C ASP A 70 28.95 14.21 19.43
N MET A 71 28.51 13.25 18.61
CA MET A 71 27.60 12.17 19.03
C MET A 71 28.21 11.33 20.16
N ALA A 72 29.50 11.01 20.08
CA ALA A 72 30.16 10.20 21.09
C ALA A 72 30.34 10.94 22.42
N GLU A 73 30.65 12.23 22.36
CA GLU A 73 30.78 13.10 23.53
C GLU A 73 29.44 13.28 24.24
N PHE A 74 28.37 13.60 23.49
CA PHE A 74 27.03 13.79 24.03
C PHE A 74 26.50 12.54 24.75
N TRP A 75 26.71 11.36 24.16
CA TRP A 75 26.21 10.09 24.70
C TRP A 75 27.11 9.44 25.75
N GLY A 76 28.25 10.05 26.11
CA GLY A 76 29.13 9.48 27.12
C GLY A 76 29.61 8.07 26.76
N LEU A 77 30.11 7.88 25.53
CA LEU A 77 30.53 6.57 25.05
C LEU A 77 31.89 6.11 25.60
N ALA A 78 32.57 6.96 26.37
CA ALA A 78 33.85 6.67 26.99
C ALA A 78 33.68 5.58 28.07
N GLU A 79 34.68 4.70 28.19
CA GLU A 79 34.74 3.73 29.28
C GLU A 79 35.18 4.38 30.60
N ASP A 80 35.85 5.53 30.51
CA ASP A 80 36.31 6.35 31.63
C ASP A 80 35.62 7.73 31.59
N ASP A 81 34.78 8.00 32.59
CA ASP A 81 34.03 9.25 32.72
C ASP A 81 34.89 10.47 33.15
N THR A 82 36.22 10.35 33.18
CA THR A 82 37.10 11.49 33.41
C THR A 82 37.30 12.34 32.15
N PRO A 83 37.63 13.64 32.28
CA PRO A 83 37.99 14.47 31.13
C PRO A 83 39.14 13.93 30.28
N LYS A 84 39.93 12.99 30.82
CA LYS A 84 40.97 12.28 30.08
C LYS A 84 40.36 11.16 29.22
N GLY A 85 39.48 10.34 29.77
CA GLY A 85 38.79 9.27 29.04
C GLY A 85 37.95 9.78 27.87
N TYR A 86 37.25 10.90 28.04
CA TYR A 86 36.53 11.57 26.94
C TYR A 86 37.48 12.03 25.81
N ARG A 87 38.64 12.60 26.14
CA ARG A 87 39.65 12.99 25.12
C ARG A 87 40.19 11.78 24.37
N GLU A 88 40.52 10.70 25.08
CA GLU A 88 41.02 9.46 24.48
C GLU A 88 39.98 8.81 23.55
N MET A 89 38.70 8.81 23.95
CA MET A 89 37.60 8.33 23.11
C MET A 89 37.46 9.15 21.82
N VAL A 90 37.46 10.49 21.92
CA VAL A 90 37.35 11.37 20.74
C VAL A 90 38.52 11.16 19.78
N GLU A 91 39.75 11.02 20.30
CA GLU A 91 40.94 10.68 19.51
C GLU A 91 40.81 9.30 18.85
N GLN A 92 40.27 8.30 19.57
CA GLN A 92 40.07 6.96 19.04
C GLN A 92 39.04 6.93 17.91
N ILE A 93 37.89 7.59 18.08
CA ILE A 93 36.84 7.65 17.05
C ILE A 93 37.36 8.40 15.82
N GLY A 94 38.00 9.55 16.01
CA GLY A 94 38.59 10.33 14.93
C GLY A 94 39.66 9.56 14.17
N SER A 95 40.58 8.88 14.87
CA SER A 95 41.64 8.09 14.24
C SER A 95 41.10 6.85 13.53
N THR A 96 40.08 6.18 14.08
CA THR A 96 39.41 5.05 13.42
C THR A 96 38.75 5.48 12.12
N PHE A 97 38.06 6.62 12.15
CA PHE A 97 37.46 7.23 10.95
C PHE A 97 38.52 7.54 9.89
N ASP A 98 39.59 8.24 10.28
CA ASP A 98 40.66 8.64 9.37
C ASP A 98 41.36 7.42 8.75
N GLN A 99 41.57 6.35 9.52
CA GLN A 99 42.13 5.08 9.05
C GLN A 99 41.21 4.37 8.05
N ALA A 100 39.92 4.28 8.35
CA ALA A 100 38.94 3.62 7.47
C ALA A 100 38.82 4.35 6.13
N VAL A 101 38.74 5.68 6.17
CA VAL A 101 38.71 6.54 4.98
C VAL A 101 39.99 6.40 4.16
N SER A 102 41.16 6.45 4.79
CA SER A 102 42.45 6.30 4.08
C SER A 102 42.57 4.92 3.44
N ALA A 103 42.22 3.85 4.16
CA ALA A 103 42.30 2.48 3.65
C ALA A 103 41.36 2.25 2.46
N ALA A 104 40.14 2.79 2.51
CA ALA A 104 39.17 2.68 1.42
C ALA A 104 39.59 3.50 0.19
N ARG A 105 40.16 4.70 0.41
CA ARG A 105 40.75 5.53 -0.65
C ARG A 105 41.88 4.79 -1.38
N ASP A 106 42.81 4.19 -0.64
CA ASP A 106 43.98 3.52 -1.20
C ASP A 106 43.64 2.20 -1.92
N SER A 107 42.62 1.50 -1.45
CA SER A 107 42.18 0.21 -2.04
C SER A 107 41.21 0.39 -3.22
N GLY A 108 40.53 1.54 -3.32
CA GLY A 108 39.55 1.82 -4.39
C GLY A 108 38.29 0.95 -4.35
N GLY A 109 38.12 0.13 -3.31
CA GLY A 109 37.01 -0.80 -3.16
C GLY A 109 36.46 -0.77 -1.74
N ALA A 110 35.22 -0.33 -1.60
CA ALA A 110 34.45 -0.43 -0.36
C ALA A 110 33.25 -1.37 -0.58
N PRO A 111 32.98 -2.32 0.33
CA PRO A 111 31.80 -3.17 0.25
C PRO A 111 30.50 -2.34 0.32
N GLU A 112 29.41 -2.91 -0.19
CA GLU A 112 28.10 -2.28 -0.06
C GLU A 112 27.65 -2.25 1.40
N LEU A 113 27.05 -1.12 1.81
CA LEU A 113 26.45 -0.99 3.13
C LEU A 113 25.28 -1.96 3.26
N SER A 114 25.32 -2.80 4.29
CA SER A 114 24.22 -3.72 4.58
C SER A 114 22.93 -2.95 4.91
N ALA A 115 21.77 -3.57 4.67
CA ALA A 115 20.47 -3.00 5.05
C ALA A 115 20.40 -2.69 6.55
N GLN A 116 20.99 -3.57 7.38
CA GLN A 116 21.07 -3.36 8.83
C GLN A 116 21.93 -2.13 9.17
N THR A 117 23.08 -1.95 8.53
CA THR A 117 23.93 -0.77 8.73
C THR A 117 23.18 0.52 8.39
N LYS A 118 22.42 0.53 7.28
CA LYS A 118 21.58 1.68 6.89
C LYS A 118 20.52 1.98 7.96
N THR A 119 19.84 0.96 8.48
CA THR A 119 18.86 1.10 9.57
C THR A 119 19.50 1.62 10.87
N ASP A 120 20.68 1.11 11.24
CA ASP A 120 21.39 1.49 12.46
C ASP A 120 21.80 2.98 12.41
N ILE A 121 22.25 3.45 11.24
CA ILE A 121 22.58 4.87 11.03
C ILE A 121 21.34 5.75 11.24
N LEU A 122 20.22 5.42 10.59
CA LEU A 122 19.00 6.23 10.69
C LEU A 122 18.42 6.22 12.11
N ASN A 123 18.44 5.06 12.78
CA ASN A 123 17.99 4.94 14.17
C ASN A 123 18.84 5.78 15.12
N GLY A 124 20.17 5.80 14.95
CA GLY A 124 21.04 6.62 15.78
C GLY A 124 20.91 8.11 15.50
N LEU A 125 20.78 8.53 14.23
CA LEU A 125 20.55 9.93 13.88
C LEU A 125 19.22 10.45 14.45
N ARG A 126 18.16 9.65 14.36
CA ARG A 126 16.85 9.98 14.94
C ARG A 126 16.92 10.07 16.48
N LEU A 127 17.52 9.07 17.12
CA LEU A 127 17.68 9.05 18.58
C LEU A 127 18.50 10.26 19.07
N TYR A 128 19.55 10.63 18.33
CA TYR A 128 20.35 11.80 18.63
C TYR A 128 19.57 13.11 18.47
N ALA A 129 18.73 13.23 17.43
CA ALA A 129 17.89 14.41 17.21
C ALA A 129 16.77 14.55 18.28
N GLU A 130 16.13 13.44 18.67
CA GLU A 130 15.07 13.40 19.68
C GLU A 130 15.59 13.87 21.05
N GLU A 131 16.72 13.32 21.50
CA GLU A 131 17.28 13.63 22.83
C GLU A 131 17.88 15.04 22.89
N MET A 132 18.36 15.56 21.76
CA MET A 132 18.82 16.96 21.65
C MET A 132 17.67 17.97 21.67
N MET A 133 16.46 17.58 21.23
CA MET A 133 15.26 18.42 21.30
C MET A 133 14.86 18.71 22.75
N ASP A 134 15.00 17.71 23.62
CA ASP A 134 14.69 17.82 25.04
C ASP A 134 15.71 18.68 25.82
N CYS A 135 16.90 18.93 25.24
CA CYS A 135 17.98 19.72 25.86
C CYS A 135 17.90 21.24 25.57
N GLY A 136 17.11 21.68 24.59
CA GLY A 136 16.87 23.10 24.24
C GLY A 136 18.06 23.88 23.66
N GLY A 137 17.83 24.78 22.69
CA GLY A 137 18.86 25.68 22.13
C GLY A 137 19.82 25.05 21.12
N LEU A 138 19.47 23.89 20.58
CA LEU A 138 20.25 23.12 19.61
C LEU A 138 19.49 22.92 18.29
N GLU A 139 18.57 23.81 17.95
CA GLU A 139 17.69 23.71 16.77
C GLU A 139 18.48 23.59 15.47
N ARG A 140 19.65 24.24 15.41
CA ARG A 140 20.56 24.14 14.26
C ARG A 140 21.16 22.74 14.10
N TRP A 141 21.51 22.09 15.21
CA TRP A 141 22.10 20.74 15.19
C TRP A 141 21.06 19.68 14.83
N ILE A 142 19.84 19.84 15.34
CA ILE A 142 18.69 18.99 14.98
C ILE A 142 18.43 19.11 13.47
N ALA A 143 18.37 20.33 12.94
CA ALA A 143 18.19 20.56 11.51
C ALA A 143 19.33 19.96 10.66
N GLU A 144 20.59 20.01 11.12
CA GLU A 144 21.72 19.38 10.44
C GLU A 144 21.60 17.84 10.43
N CYS A 145 21.13 17.23 11.53
CA CYS A 145 20.92 15.77 11.61
C CYS A 145 19.72 15.31 10.78
N ASP A 146 18.61 16.05 10.78
CA ASP A 146 17.42 15.76 9.98
C ASP A 146 17.70 15.92 8.48
N ALA A 147 18.47 16.95 8.10
CA ALA A 147 18.91 17.15 6.73
C ALA A 147 19.79 15.99 6.26
N LEU A 148 20.77 15.59 7.07
CA LEU A 148 21.65 14.46 6.76
C LEU A 148 20.87 13.14 6.68
N SER A 149 19.97 12.88 7.62
CA SER A 149 19.11 11.69 7.60
C SER A 149 18.24 11.66 6.33
N SER A 150 17.64 12.80 5.97
CA SER A 150 16.83 12.94 4.75
C SER A 150 17.66 12.77 3.48
N GLU A 151 18.89 13.27 3.46
CA GLU A 151 19.83 13.11 2.36
C GLU A 151 20.28 11.66 2.21
N LEU A 152 20.72 11.00 3.29
CA LEU A 152 21.10 9.58 3.27
C LEU A 152 19.93 8.69 2.87
N GLN A 153 18.72 8.95 3.36
CA GLN A 153 17.52 8.24 2.93
C GLN A 153 17.25 8.42 1.44
N ARG A 154 17.42 9.64 0.92
CA ARG A 154 17.25 9.94 -0.50
C ARG A 154 18.31 9.24 -1.33
N ASP A 155 19.57 9.32 -0.94
CA ASP A 155 20.70 8.75 -1.66
C ASP A 155 20.64 7.23 -1.62
N TRP A 156 20.36 6.61 -0.48
CA TRP A 156 20.18 5.16 -0.41
C TRP A 156 18.91 4.67 -1.10
N ARG A 157 17.86 5.50 -1.18
CA ARG A 157 16.71 5.23 -2.03
C ARG A 157 17.11 5.33 -3.50
N MET A 158 17.92 6.30 -3.90
CA MET A 158 18.43 6.44 -5.27
C MET A 158 19.48 5.39 -5.64
N GLU A 159 20.23 4.85 -4.69
CA GLU A 159 21.12 3.69 -4.84
C GLU A 159 20.32 2.40 -4.93
N ALA A 160 19.29 2.22 -4.09
CA ALA A 160 18.36 1.10 -4.19
C ALA A 160 17.50 1.16 -5.47
N SER A 161 17.26 2.37 -5.97
CA SER A 161 16.58 2.67 -7.25
C SER A 161 17.55 2.82 -8.42
N SER A 162 18.87 2.72 -8.21
CA SER A 162 19.82 2.60 -9.31
C SER A 162 19.64 1.20 -9.88
N PRO A 163 19.38 1.07 -11.19
CA PRO A 163 19.04 -0.22 -11.76
C PRO A 163 20.22 -1.18 -11.55
N GLN A 164 20.03 -2.15 -10.66
CA GLN A 164 20.74 -3.42 -10.76
C GLN A 164 20.60 -3.93 -12.20
N PRO A 165 21.57 -4.70 -12.73
CA PRO A 165 21.42 -5.30 -14.04
C PRO A 165 20.08 -6.02 -14.10
N LEU A 166 19.23 -5.53 -15.00
CA LEU A 166 17.88 -5.99 -15.28
C LEU A 166 17.78 -7.51 -15.07
N GLN A 167 17.07 -7.95 -14.04
CA GLN A 167 16.51 -9.30 -14.09
C GLN A 167 15.47 -9.26 -15.20
N ALA A 168 15.81 -9.87 -16.34
CA ALA A 168 14.85 -10.14 -17.40
C ALA A 168 13.71 -10.99 -16.80
N GLY A 169 12.58 -10.34 -16.54
CA GLY A 169 11.38 -10.88 -15.88
C GLY A 169 10.51 -9.82 -15.19
N MET A 170 10.53 -8.56 -15.67
CA MET A 170 10.07 -7.35 -14.96
C MET A 170 8.59 -6.96 -15.16
N GLU A 171 7.82 -7.69 -15.96
CA GLU A 171 6.44 -7.35 -16.27
C GLU A 171 5.47 -8.03 -15.29
N MET A 172 4.45 -7.31 -14.83
CA MET A 172 3.37 -7.92 -14.05
C MET A 172 2.54 -8.84 -14.95
N SER A 173 2.43 -10.11 -14.60
CA SER A 173 1.51 -11.02 -15.26
C SER A 173 0.09 -10.87 -14.72
N LYS A 174 -0.89 -11.45 -15.44
CA LYS A 174 -2.26 -11.63 -14.97
C LYS A 174 -2.33 -12.30 -13.59
N SER A 175 -1.48 -13.31 -13.34
CA SER A 175 -1.44 -14.04 -12.07
C SER A 175 -0.95 -13.13 -10.94
N ASP A 176 0.12 -12.38 -11.18
CA ASP A 176 0.68 -11.45 -10.19
C ASP A 176 -0.33 -10.36 -9.79
N PHE A 177 -1.11 -9.86 -10.75
CA PHE A 177 -2.20 -8.91 -10.49
C PHE A 177 -3.23 -9.50 -9.53
N TRP A 178 -3.75 -10.70 -9.83
CA TRP A 178 -4.76 -11.33 -8.97
C TRP A 178 -4.20 -11.75 -7.61
N GLU A 179 -2.93 -12.14 -7.54
CA GLU A 179 -2.24 -12.39 -6.27
C GLU A 179 -2.14 -11.12 -5.40
N LEU A 180 -1.90 -9.95 -6.00
CA LEU A 180 -1.92 -8.68 -5.28
C LEU A 180 -3.32 -8.35 -4.74
N ILE A 181 -4.36 -8.49 -5.58
CA ILE A 181 -5.74 -8.25 -5.14
C ILE A 181 -6.13 -9.22 -4.01
N ALA A 182 -5.79 -10.51 -4.14
CA ALA A 182 -6.03 -11.52 -3.11
C ALA A 182 -5.24 -11.22 -1.83
N GLY A 183 -4.00 -10.74 -1.95
CA GLY A 183 -3.17 -10.29 -0.82
C GLY A 183 -3.82 -9.14 -0.06
N ALA A 184 -4.31 -8.11 -0.77
CA ALA A 184 -5.01 -6.99 -0.15
C ALA A 184 -6.26 -7.46 0.62
N LYS A 185 -7.08 -8.31 -0.01
CA LYS A 185 -8.28 -8.89 0.64
C LYS A 185 -7.93 -9.73 1.86
N LYS A 186 -6.83 -10.49 1.83
CA LYS A 186 -6.37 -11.30 2.95
C LYS A 186 -5.87 -10.46 4.13
N GLU A 187 -5.07 -9.44 3.87
CA GLU A 187 -4.43 -8.63 4.92
C GLU A 187 -5.36 -7.53 5.46
N CYS A 188 -6.30 -7.04 4.65
CA CYS A 188 -7.17 -5.90 4.99
C CYS A 188 -8.67 -6.26 5.11
N GLY A 189 -9.07 -7.47 4.71
CA GLY A 189 -10.47 -7.87 4.71
C GLY A 189 -11.33 -6.95 3.83
N GLN A 190 -12.43 -6.46 4.41
CA GLN A 190 -13.36 -5.53 3.75
C GLN A 190 -13.04 -4.05 4.01
N ASN A 191 -11.91 -3.74 4.68
CA ASN A 191 -11.50 -2.37 4.92
C ASN A 191 -10.86 -1.79 3.65
N MET A 192 -11.66 -1.04 2.88
CA MET A 192 -11.28 -0.44 1.61
C MET A 192 -10.04 0.48 1.74
N GLY A 193 -10.05 1.43 2.67
CA GLY A 193 -8.92 2.35 2.86
C GLY A 193 -7.61 1.63 3.24
N SER A 194 -7.68 0.57 4.05
CA SER A 194 -6.51 -0.26 4.37
C SER A 194 -6.01 -1.03 3.15
N SER A 195 -6.93 -1.55 2.33
CA SER A 195 -6.59 -2.24 1.09
C SER A 195 -5.85 -1.32 0.11
N ILE A 196 -6.29 -0.07 -0.02
CA ILE A 196 -5.62 0.95 -0.85
C ILE A 196 -4.20 1.24 -0.34
N ASN A 197 -4.04 1.46 0.97
CA ASN A 197 -2.73 1.71 1.56
C ASN A 197 -1.77 0.52 1.37
N TRP A 198 -2.29 -0.70 1.53
CA TRP A 198 -1.52 -1.92 1.33
C TRP A 198 -1.09 -2.09 -0.14
N LEU A 199 -2.03 -1.97 -1.09
CA LEU A 199 -1.76 -2.07 -2.53
C LEU A 199 -0.76 -1.01 -2.98
N THR A 200 -0.94 0.24 -2.56
CA THR A 200 -0.01 1.34 -2.84
C THR A 200 1.40 1.01 -2.35
N SER A 201 1.54 0.49 -1.12
CA SER A 201 2.83 0.11 -0.56
C SER A 201 3.51 -1.02 -1.36
N GLN A 202 2.73 -2.02 -1.80
CA GLN A 202 3.25 -3.10 -2.65
C GLN A 202 3.70 -2.61 -4.02
N LEU A 203 2.92 -1.73 -4.65
CA LEU A 203 3.25 -1.16 -5.97
C LEU A 203 4.50 -0.27 -5.90
N ILE A 204 4.64 0.56 -4.87
CA ILE A 204 5.86 1.36 -4.62
C ILE A 204 7.08 0.44 -4.52
N ALA A 205 6.98 -0.67 -3.77
CA ALA A 205 8.08 -1.61 -3.60
C ALA A 205 8.46 -2.35 -4.89
N ARG A 206 7.48 -2.57 -5.79
CA ARG A 206 7.68 -3.23 -7.09
C ARG A 206 8.18 -2.27 -8.19
N GLY A 207 8.01 -0.97 -7.99
CA GLY A 207 8.55 0.08 -8.85
C GLY A 207 7.67 0.44 -10.07
N PRO A 208 8.15 1.36 -10.91
CA PRO A 208 7.32 2.00 -11.94
C PRO A 208 6.77 1.03 -12.99
N GLN A 209 7.58 0.10 -13.52
CA GLN A 209 7.12 -0.79 -14.59
C GLN A 209 5.97 -1.68 -14.13
N GLN A 210 6.09 -2.35 -12.99
CA GLN A 210 4.98 -3.17 -12.46
C GLN A 210 3.77 -2.32 -12.05
N THR A 211 3.97 -1.06 -11.65
CA THR A 211 2.85 -0.13 -11.39
C THR A 211 2.12 0.25 -12.68
N GLN A 212 2.86 0.43 -13.78
CA GLN A 212 2.29 0.63 -15.12
C GLN A 212 1.45 -0.57 -15.54
N ASP A 213 2.02 -1.76 -15.42
CA ASP A 213 1.37 -3.01 -15.82
C ASP A 213 0.12 -3.28 -14.94
N PHE A 214 0.19 -3.03 -13.63
CA PHE A 214 -0.97 -3.10 -12.74
C PHE A 214 -2.11 -2.20 -13.22
N THR A 215 -1.78 -0.96 -13.59
CA THR A 215 -2.77 0.02 -14.07
C THR A 215 -3.42 -0.48 -15.37
N HIS A 216 -2.61 -0.93 -16.34
CA HIS A 216 -3.12 -1.46 -17.61
C HIS A 216 -3.96 -2.73 -17.44
N ILE A 217 -3.58 -3.64 -16.54
CA ILE A 217 -4.35 -4.87 -16.26
C ILE A 217 -5.67 -4.51 -15.56
N MET A 218 -5.64 -3.60 -14.59
CA MET A 218 -6.84 -3.09 -13.91
C MET A 218 -7.82 -2.51 -14.94
N ASP A 219 -7.36 -1.60 -15.81
CA ASP A 219 -8.20 -0.99 -16.85
C ASP A 219 -8.72 -2.01 -17.87
N GLY A 220 -7.90 -3.01 -18.19
CA GLY A 220 -8.29 -4.10 -19.06
C GLY A 220 -9.45 -4.90 -18.47
N TYR A 221 -9.37 -5.25 -17.19
CA TYR A 221 -10.47 -5.92 -16.49
C TYR A 221 -11.69 -5.03 -16.28
N MET A 222 -11.49 -3.74 -16.03
CA MET A 222 -12.59 -2.76 -16.02
C MET A 222 -13.33 -2.75 -17.36
N SER A 223 -12.58 -2.70 -18.47
CA SER A 223 -13.13 -2.71 -19.82
C SER A 223 -13.88 -4.00 -20.13
N LEU A 224 -13.34 -5.16 -19.69
CA LEU A 224 -13.92 -6.48 -19.95
C LEU A 224 -15.19 -6.75 -19.14
N SER A 225 -15.34 -6.13 -17.97
CA SER A 225 -16.54 -6.20 -17.13
C SER A 225 -17.61 -5.16 -17.46
N TYR A 226 -17.40 -4.34 -18.50
CA TYR A 226 -18.44 -3.45 -19.03
C TYR A 226 -19.50 -4.26 -19.82
N GLN A 227 -20.35 -4.96 -19.08
CA GLN A 227 -21.39 -5.83 -19.61
C GLN A 227 -22.77 -5.41 -19.09
N TYR A 228 -23.77 -5.49 -19.96
CA TYR A 228 -25.14 -5.11 -19.64
C TYR A 228 -25.72 -5.92 -18.48
N GLY A 229 -25.49 -7.23 -18.44
CA GLY A 229 -25.96 -8.09 -17.36
C GLY A 229 -25.32 -7.79 -16.01
N LEU A 230 -24.06 -7.33 -15.99
CA LEU A 230 -23.41 -6.85 -14.77
C LEU A 230 -23.97 -5.49 -14.32
N TRP A 231 -24.34 -4.62 -15.25
CA TRP A 231 -25.05 -3.38 -14.92
C TRP A 231 -26.41 -3.67 -14.28
N THR A 232 -27.14 -4.66 -14.81
CA THR A 232 -28.41 -5.10 -14.20
C THR A 232 -28.17 -5.59 -12.77
N ALA A 233 -27.13 -6.39 -12.51
CA ALA A 233 -26.77 -6.81 -11.16
C ALA A 233 -26.40 -5.63 -10.25
N ALA A 234 -25.57 -4.70 -10.72
CA ALA A 234 -25.21 -3.48 -9.99
C ALA A 234 -26.45 -2.63 -9.65
N SER A 235 -27.41 -2.54 -10.57
CA SER A 235 -28.67 -1.79 -10.36
C SER A 235 -29.54 -2.37 -9.24
N LEU A 236 -29.38 -3.66 -8.93
CA LEU A 236 -30.03 -4.31 -7.79
C LEU A 236 -29.22 -4.18 -6.50
N MET A 237 -27.89 -4.28 -6.58
CA MET A 237 -27.02 -4.39 -5.41
C MET A 237 -26.62 -3.03 -4.80
N CYS A 238 -26.55 -1.97 -5.60
CA CYS A 238 -26.12 -0.64 -5.14
C CYS A 238 -27.30 0.13 -4.51
N GLU A 239 -27.10 0.71 -3.32
CA GLU A 239 -28.16 1.29 -2.48
C GLU A 239 -29.00 2.41 -3.14
N ASN A 240 -28.48 3.07 -4.18
CA ASN A 240 -29.18 4.14 -4.91
C ASN A 240 -29.36 3.83 -6.41
N GLY A 241 -29.32 2.54 -6.80
CA GLY A 241 -29.25 2.12 -8.19
C GLY A 241 -27.88 2.36 -8.81
N CYS A 242 -27.79 2.22 -10.14
CA CYS A 242 -26.53 2.29 -10.88
C CYS A 242 -26.55 3.46 -11.88
N SER A 243 -25.76 4.50 -11.62
CA SER A 243 -25.37 5.49 -12.63
C SER A 243 -24.13 5.00 -13.40
N ASP A 244 -23.70 5.73 -14.43
CA ASP A 244 -22.44 5.44 -15.13
C ASP A 244 -21.25 5.40 -14.16
N ASP A 245 -21.15 6.40 -13.28
CA ASP A 245 -20.13 6.47 -12.23
C ASP A 245 -20.29 5.31 -11.23
N GLY A 246 -21.52 5.04 -10.78
CA GLY A 246 -21.79 3.91 -9.89
C GLY A 246 -21.43 2.55 -10.50
N PHE A 247 -21.53 2.40 -11.82
CA PHE A 247 -21.12 1.17 -12.50
C PHE A 247 -19.61 1.06 -12.66
N ILE A 248 -18.91 2.19 -12.79
CA ILE A 248 -17.45 2.23 -12.71
C ILE A 248 -17.02 1.75 -11.33
N ASP A 249 -17.58 2.31 -10.26
CA ASP A 249 -17.22 1.94 -8.88
C ASP A 249 -17.57 0.49 -8.55
N PHE A 250 -18.69 -0.01 -9.08
CA PHE A 250 -19.10 -1.41 -8.94
C PHE A 250 -18.13 -2.38 -9.59
N ARG A 251 -17.63 -2.08 -10.80
CA ARG A 251 -16.65 -2.94 -11.47
C ARG A 251 -15.31 -2.95 -10.74
N ALA A 252 -14.90 -1.83 -10.14
CA ALA A 252 -13.74 -1.79 -9.27
C ALA A 252 -13.95 -2.65 -8.02
N TRP A 253 -15.12 -2.55 -7.39
CA TRP A 253 -15.52 -3.41 -6.26
C TRP A 253 -15.54 -4.89 -6.63
N LEU A 254 -16.01 -5.23 -7.83
CA LEU A 254 -16.06 -6.59 -8.34
C LEU A 254 -14.65 -7.18 -8.50
N ILE A 255 -13.71 -6.40 -9.05
CA ILE A 255 -12.30 -6.81 -9.13
C ILE A 255 -11.73 -7.03 -7.73
N ALA A 256 -12.02 -6.14 -6.76
CA ALA A 256 -11.59 -6.29 -5.38
C ALA A 256 -12.10 -7.57 -4.69
N GLN A 257 -13.15 -8.21 -5.22
CA GLN A 257 -13.61 -9.51 -4.70
C GLN A 257 -12.63 -10.65 -5.00
N GLY A 258 -11.76 -10.49 -5.99
CA GLY A 258 -10.77 -11.48 -6.42
C GLY A 258 -11.17 -12.19 -7.72
N GLU A 259 -10.20 -12.94 -8.28
CA GLU A 259 -10.32 -13.53 -9.62
C GLU A 259 -11.53 -14.45 -9.75
N GLU A 260 -11.74 -15.36 -8.81
CA GLU A 260 -12.82 -16.37 -8.89
C GLU A 260 -14.20 -15.71 -8.94
N VAL A 261 -14.45 -14.70 -8.10
CA VAL A 261 -15.73 -13.98 -8.05
C VAL A 261 -15.91 -13.15 -9.31
N TYR A 262 -14.87 -12.46 -9.77
CA TYR A 262 -14.90 -11.66 -10.99
C TYR A 262 -15.24 -12.54 -12.21
N MET A 263 -14.60 -13.70 -12.36
CA MET A 263 -14.84 -14.63 -13.46
C MET A 263 -16.23 -15.27 -13.37
N ALA A 264 -16.66 -15.66 -12.16
CA ALA A 264 -17.99 -16.23 -11.93
C ALA A 264 -19.10 -15.22 -12.29
N ALA A 265 -18.95 -13.96 -11.92
CA ALA A 265 -19.93 -12.91 -12.21
C ALA A 265 -20.05 -12.62 -13.72
N LEU A 266 -18.97 -12.75 -14.50
CA LEU A 266 -19.02 -12.60 -15.96
C LEU A 266 -19.69 -13.80 -16.65
N ALA A 267 -19.56 -14.99 -16.08
CA ALA A 267 -20.24 -16.19 -16.55
C ALA A 267 -21.70 -16.26 -16.11
N ASP A 268 -22.01 -15.71 -14.93
CA ASP A 268 -23.33 -15.69 -14.31
C ASP A 268 -23.41 -14.54 -13.29
N PRO A 269 -23.96 -13.37 -13.66
CA PRO A 269 -24.07 -12.26 -12.71
C PRO A 269 -24.90 -12.57 -11.46
N ASP A 270 -25.82 -13.55 -11.52
CA ASP A 270 -26.63 -13.96 -10.37
C ASP A 270 -25.82 -14.68 -9.27
N SER A 271 -24.61 -15.14 -9.60
CA SER A 271 -23.65 -15.68 -8.63
C SER A 271 -23.23 -14.67 -7.57
N LEU A 272 -23.37 -13.36 -7.83
CA LEU A 272 -23.08 -12.30 -6.86
C LEU A 272 -24.01 -12.34 -5.63
N ALA A 273 -25.12 -13.07 -5.69
CA ALA A 273 -25.94 -13.35 -4.53
C ALA A 273 -25.19 -14.07 -3.40
N ASP A 274 -24.14 -14.85 -3.73
CA ASP A 274 -23.28 -15.55 -2.77
C ASP A 274 -22.20 -14.65 -2.14
N VAL A 275 -22.01 -13.45 -2.69
CA VAL A 275 -20.96 -12.53 -2.24
C VAL A 275 -21.51 -11.62 -1.14
N GLU A 276 -20.69 -11.40 -0.11
CA GLU A 276 -21.00 -10.43 0.94
C GLU A 276 -20.81 -9.01 0.40
N ALA A 277 -21.89 -8.23 0.36
CA ALA A 277 -21.84 -6.83 -0.02
C ALA A 277 -21.20 -5.99 1.10
N TYR A 278 -20.25 -5.14 0.73
CA TYR A 278 -19.65 -4.15 1.64
C TYR A 278 -19.37 -2.86 0.88
N GLY A 279 -19.32 -1.74 1.61
CA GLY A 279 -19.10 -0.40 1.04
C GLY A 279 -20.07 -0.05 -0.09
N GLY A 280 -21.34 -0.44 0.02
CA GLY A 280 -22.36 -0.18 -0.99
C GLY A 280 -22.11 -0.85 -2.35
N CYS A 281 -21.23 -1.85 -2.42
CA CYS A 281 -20.73 -2.44 -3.67
C CYS A 281 -20.00 -1.41 -4.57
N GLN A 282 -19.35 -0.41 -3.98
CA GLN A 282 -18.66 0.67 -4.69
C GLN A 282 -17.23 0.82 -4.18
N PHE A 283 -16.24 0.88 -5.09
CA PHE A 283 -14.84 1.04 -4.70
C PHE A 283 -14.06 1.97 -5.65
N GLU A 284 -14.49 3.23 -5.72
CA GLU A 284 -13.92 4.27 -6.60
C GLU A 284 -12.39 4.40 -6.45
N GLU A 285 -11.89 4.48 -5.21
CA GLU A 285 -10.49 4.76 -4.88
C GLU A 285 -9.50 3.73 -5.46
N LEU A 286 -9.95 2.49 -5.68
CA LEU A 286 -9.13 1.43 -6.24
C LEU A 286 -8.66 1.77 -7.68
N LEU A 287 -9.50 2.47 -8.44
CA LEU A 287 -9.20 2.87 -9.82
C LEU A 287 -8.00 3.82 -9.90
N TYR A 288 -7.87 4.69 -8.92
CA TYR A 288 -6.81 5.69 -8.89
C TYR A 288 -5.50 5.15 -8.31
N THR A 289 -5.53 3.99 -7.63
CA THR A 289 -4.37 3.46 -6.88
C THR A 289 -3.12 3.29 -7.77
N GLY A 290 -3.29 2.71 -8.96
CA GLY A 290 -2.16 2.51 -9.89
C GLY A 290 -1.58 3.84 -10.39
N ASN A 291 -2.45 4.73 -10.87
CA ASN A 291 -2.02 6.01 -11.43
C ASN A 291 -1.42 6.96 -10.36
N GLU A 292 -2.04 7.06 -9.19
CA GLU A 292 -1.51 7.89 -8.10
C GLU A 292 -0.17 7.36 -7.60
N THR A 293 0.00 6.03 -7.57
CA THR A 293 1.31 5.43 -7.28
C THR A 293 2.34 5.75 -8.37
N MET A 294 1.95 5.71 -9.65
CA MET A 294 2.84 6.07 -10.77
C MET A 294 3.28 7.54 -10.69
N LYS A 295 2.34 8.45 -10.42
CA LYS A 295 2.63 9.87 -10.19
C LYS A 295 3.56 10.06 -9.01
N HIS A 296 3.36 9.32 -7.92
CA HIS A 296 4.26 9.36 -6.77
C HIS A 296 5.69 8.91 -7.13
N LEU A 297 5.83 7.82 -7.88
CA LEU A 297 7.14 7.24 -8.24
C LEU A 297 7.91 8.05 -9.29
N THR A 298 7.20 8.65 -10.27
CA THR A 298 7.83 9.18 -11.48
C THR A 298 7.46 10.63 -11.79
N SER A 299 6.53 11.23 -11.04
CA SER A 299 5.90 12.52 -11.34
C SER A 299 5.17 12.57 -12.70
N LYS A 300 4.86 11.41 -13.28
CA LYS A 300 4.11 11.27 -14.54
C LYS A 300 2.87 10.44 -14.33
N ASP A 301 1.87 10.65 -15.16
CA ASP A 301 0.65 9.86 -15.19
C ASP A 301 0.87 8.54 -15.94
N ALA A 302 0.26 7.44 -15.47
CA ALA A 302 0.34 6.13 -16.09
C ALA A 302 -0.21 6.10 -17.53
N TYR A 303 -1.04 7.07 -17.91
CA TYR A 303 -1.68 7.14 -19.22
C TYR A 303 -0.88 7.94 -20.27
N GLU A 304 0.09 8.75 -19.85
CA GLU A 304 0.78 9.69 -20.76
C GLU A 304 1.58 9.02 -21.89
N ASN A 305 2.00 7.76 -21.72
CA ASN A 305 2.83 7.03 -22.69
C ASN A 305 2.30 5.62 -23.01
N THR A 306 1.01 5.37 -22.77
CA THR A 306 0.40 4.07 -23.09
C THR A 306 0.37 3.86 -24.60
N ASP A 307 1.02 2.79 -25.07
CA ASP A 307 0.90 2.32 -26.45
C ASP A 307 -0.49 1.69 -26.66
N PRO A 308 -1.37 2.28 -27.51
CA PRO A 308 -2.72 1.78 -27.71
C PRO A 308 -2.78 0.37 -28.30
N ASP A 309 -1.82 -0.01 -29.16
CA ASP A 309 -1.79 -1.33 -29.78
C ASP A 309 -1.35 -2.39 -28.77
N ALA A 310 -0.37 -2.06 -27.92
CA ALA A 310 0.04 -2.92 -26.82
C ALA A 310 -1.10 -3.11 -25.80
N TYR A 311 -1.79 -2.03 -25.41
CA TYR A 311 -2.94 -2.11 -24.52
C TYR A 311 -4.07 -2.98 -25.11
N LYS A 312 -4.38 -2.80 -26.40
CA LYS A 312 -5.38 -3.63 -27.08
C LYS A 312 -4.99 -5.11 -27.12
N ALA A 313 -3.72 -5.41 -27.33
CA ALA A 313 -3.20 -6.78 -27.28
C ALA A 313 -3.31 -7.38 -25.88
N LEU A 314 -2.99 -6.60 -24.83
CA LEU A 314 -3.17 -7.00 -23.44
C LEU A 314 -4.64 -7.35 -23.13
N VAL A 315 -5.58 -6.46 -23.47
CA VAL A 315 -7.02 -6.71 -23.25
C VAL A 315 -7.48 -7.97 -23.98
N ALA A 316 -7.02 -8.19 -25.21
CA ALA A 316 -7.31 -9.42 -25.95
C ALA A 316 -6.75 -10.68 -25.28
N GLU A 317 -5.58 -10.59 -24.64
CA GLU A 317 -4.99 -11.69 -23.87
C GLU A 317 -5.80 -11.97 -22.60
N LEU A 318 -6.12 -10.94 -21.81
CA LEU A 318 -6.92 -11.07 -20.58
C LEU A 318 -8.28 -11.70 -20.87
N LYS A 319 -8.91 -11.33 -21.99
CA LYS A 319 -10.21 -11.86 -22.43
C LYS A 319 -10.22 -13.38 -22.63
N LYS A 320 -9.09 -14.01 -22.99
CA LYS A 320 -9.04 -15.46 -23.25
C LYS A 320 -9.37 -16.30 -22.01
N GLY A 321 -9.16 -15.75 -20.82
CA GLY A 321 -9.49 -16.40 -19.55
C GLY A 321 -10.94 -16.21 -19.09
N ILE A 322 -11.73 -15.39 -19.81
CA ILE A 322 -13.09 -15.02 -19.42
C ILE A 322 -14.09 -15.84 -20.22
N THR A 323 -15.06 -16.43 -19.52
CA THR A 323 -16.26 -17.00 -20.12
C THR A 323 -17.43 -16.06 -19.84
N TYR A 324 -18.09 -15.60 -20.90
CA TYR A 324 -19.27 -14.76 -20.81
C TYR A 324 -20.53 -15.62 -20.82
N GLY A 325 -21.41 -15.39 -19.85
CA GLY A 325 -22.70 -16.07 -19.73
C GLY A 325 -23.65 -15.74 -20.87
N GLU A 326 -24.57 -16.66 -21.16
CA GLU A 326 -25.68 -16.37 -22.07
C GLU A 326 -26.53 -15.21 -21.49
N GLY A 327 -26.72 -14.16 -22.29
CA GLY A 327 -27.47 -12.97 -21.89
C GLY A 327 -26.67 -11.90 -21.16
N VAL A 328 -25.40 -12.12 -20.83
CA VAL A 328 -24.60 -11.09 -20.14
C VAL A 328 -24.41 -9.81 -20.98
N ASP A 329 -24.56 -9.91 -22.30
CA ASP A 329 -24.53 -8.82 -23.27
C ASP A 329 -25.92 -8.28 -23.63
N TYR A 330 -26.97 -8.65 -22.89
CA TYR A 330 -28.33 -8.14 -23.10
C TYR A 330 -28.70 -7.09 -22.03
N PRO A 331 -29.19 -5.90 -22.41
CA PRO A 331 -29.61 -4.84 -21.49
C PRO A 331 -31.01 -5.10 -20.95
N TYR A 332 -31.13 -5.89 -19.88
CA TYR A 332 -32.40 -6.21 -19.22
C TYR A 332 -33.09 -4.98 -18.60
N GLU A 333 -34.42 -4.94 -18.69
CA GLU A 333 -35.31 -3.96 -18.04
C GLU A 333 -35.99 -4.58 -16.80
N TRP A 334 -36.66 -3.73 -15.99
CA TRP A 334 -37.25 -4.12 -14.70
C TRP A 334 -38.21 -5.31 -14.74
N ASP A 335 -38.93 -5.52 -15.83
CA ASP A 335 -39.85 -6.66 -16.00
C ASP A 335 -39.15 -7.97 -16.41
N GLU A 336 -37.85 -7.91 -16.73
CA GLU A 336 -37.04 -9.05 -17.17
C GLU A 336 -36.01 -9.47 -16.10
N VAL A 337 -35.74 -8.63 -15.09
CA VAL A 337 -34.65 -8.87 -14.10
C VAL A 337 -34.89 -10.11 -13.23
N GLU A 338 -36.14 -10.41 -12.86
CA GLU A 338 -36.45 -11.58 -12.01
C GLU A 338 -36.18 -12.92 -12.72
N GLU A 339 -36.36 -12.97 -14.04
CA GLU A 339 -36.03 -14.16 -14.84
C GLU A 339 -34.52 -14.31 -15.03
N TYR A 340 -33.81 -13.19 -15.17
CA TYR A 340 -32.37 -13.19 -15.41
C TYR A 340 -31.53 -13.39 -14.13
N LEU A 341 -31.87 -12.67 -13.05
CA LEU A 341 -31.14 -12.61 -11.78
C LEU A 341 -32.03 -12.97 -10.57
N PRO A 342 -32.63 -14.18 -10.56
CA PRO A 342 -33.63 -14.54 -9.54
C PRO A 342 -33.08 -14.45 -8.11
N ARG A 343 -31.82 -14.84 -7.87
CA ARG A 343 -31.25 -14.88 -6.52
C ARG A 343 -30.90 -13.49 -6.02
N LEU A 344 -30.37 -12.62 -6.89
CA LEU A 344 -30.15 -11.22 -6.55
C LEU A 344 -31.47 -10.49 -6.31
N CYS A 345 -32.50 -10.76 -7.12
CA CYS A 345 -33.84 -10.21 -6.88
C CYS A 345 -34.39 -10.66 -5.53
N GLU A 346 -34.31 -11.95 -5.18
CA GLU A 346 -34.73 -12.45 -3.87
C GLU A 346 -33.98 -11.75 -2.71
N LYS A 347 -32.71 -11.44 -2.90
CA LYS A 347 -31.84 -10.85 -1.86
C LYS A 347 -31.99 -9.34 -1.69
N TYR A 348 -32.16 -8.60 -2.80
CA TYR A 348 -32.06 -7.13 -2.80
C TYR A 348 -33.34 -6.41 -3.22
N LEU A 349 -34.26 -7.07 -3.93
CA LEU A 349 -35.43 -6.41 -4.47
C LEU A 349 -36.56 -6.37 -3.45
N GLU A 350 -36.94 -5.17 -3.04
CA GLU A 350 -38.08 -4.97 -2.14
C GLU A 350 -39.40 -5.39 -2.83
N PRO A 351 -40.37 -5.95 -2.08
CA PRO A 351 -41.67 -6.30 -2.63
C PRO A 351 -42.33 -5.11 -3.36
N CYS A 352 -42.87 -5.37 -4.56
CA CYS A 352 -43.49 -4.38 -5.44
C CYS A 352 -42.55 -3.34 -6.07
N ALA A 353 -41.21 -3.44 -5.91
CA ALA A 353 -40.27 -2.51 -6.53
C ALA A 353 -40.38 -2.50 -8.06
N VAL A 354 -40.45 -3.67 -8.71
CA VAL A 354 -40.66 -3.79 -10.16
C VAL A 354 -41.93 -3.06 -10.60
N GLU A 355 -43.06 -3.34 -9.94
CA GLU A 355 -44.32 -2.67 -10.26
C GLU A 355 -44.24 -1.15 -10.10
N PHE A 356 -43.52 -0.67 -9.09
CA PHE A 356 -43.31 0.76 -8.87
C PHE A 356 -42.52 1.39 -10.02
N HIS A 357 -41.41 0.78 -10.43
CA HIS A 357 -40.60 1.27 -11.55
C HIS A 357 -41.38 1.29 -12.87
N LEU A 358 -42.13 0.23 -13.15
CA LEU A 358 -42.99 0.15 -14.34
C LEU A 358 -44.10 1.22 -14.33
N LYS A 359 -44.77 1.45 -13.18
CA LYS A 359 -45.82 2.48 -13.04
C LYS A 359 -45.26 3.91 -13.14
N SER A 360 -44.05 4.12 -12.64
CA SER A 360 -43.37 5.42 -12.66
C SER A 360 -42.62 5.68 -13.98
N HIS A 361 -42.66 4.75 -14.94
CA HIS A 361 -41.89 4.80 -16.18
C HIS A 361 -40.38 5.02 -15.96
N HIS A 362 -39.85 4.49 -14.86
CA HIS A 362 -38.42 4.47 -14.60
C HIS A 362 -37.81 3.27 -15.32
N THR A 363 -36.93 3.51 -16.28
CA THR A 363 -36.21 2.46 -17.03
C THR A 363 -34.79 2.30 -16.51
N ILE A 364 -34.25 1.08 -16.61
CA ILE A 364 -32.83 0.83 -16.35
C ILE A 364 -31.99 1.45 -17.47
N TRP A 365 -32.49 1.36 -18.71
CA TRP A 365 -31.79 1.86 -19.88
C TRP A 365 -32.51 3.06 -20.51
N PHE A 366 -31.73 3.93 -21.14
CA PHE A 366 -32.30 5.01 -21.94
C PHE A 366 -32.86 4.44 -23.25
N SER A 367 -34.19 4.34 -23.33
CA SER A 367 -34.92 3.64 -24.41
C SER A 367 -34.74 4.27 -25.80
N ASP A 368 -34.36 5.55 -25.87
CA ASP A 368 -34.08 6.25 -27.13
C ASP A 368 -32.62 6.09 -27.59
N CYS A 369 -31.76 5.40 -26.82
CA CYS A 369 -30.39 5.10 -27.22
C CYS A 369 -30.38 4.05 -28.35
N PRO A 370 -29.84 4.35 -29.55
CA PRO A 370 -29.84 3.40 -30.67
C PRO A 370 -29.10 2.10 -30.36
N ASP A 371 -28.04 2.16 -29.54
CA ASP A 371 -27.26 0.97 -29.17
C ASP A 371 -28.05 0.05 -28.24
N ILE A 372 -28.84 0.61 -27.31
CA ILE A 372 -29.75 -0.16 -26.46
C ILE A 372 -30.89 -0.77 -27.29
N GLN A 373 -31.49 0.01 -28.18
CA GLN A 373 -32.55 -0.50 -29.06
C GLN A 373 -32.04 -1.69 -29.88
N LYS A 374 -30.86 -1.55 -30.47
CA LYS A 374 -30.21 -2.60 -31.26
C LYS A 374 -29.84 -3.82 -30.41
N ALA A 375 -29.30 -3.64 -29.21
CA ALA A 375 -28.96 -4.75 -28.32
C ALA A 375 -30.21 -5.51 -27.81
N ARG A 376 -31.36 -4.82 -27.75
CA ARG A 376 -32.66 -5.43 -27.41
C ARG A 376 -33.41 -6.01 -28.61
N GLU A 377 -32.88 -5.89 -29.84
CA GLU A 377 -33.49 -6.47 -31.03
C GLU A 377 -33.52 -8.01 -30.89
N GLY A 378 -34.72 -8.58 -30.77
CA GLY A 378 -34.92 -10.02 -30.61
C GLY A 378 -35.39 -10.46 -29.22
N GLY A 379 -35.40 -9.55 -28.24
CA GLY A 379 -35.83 -9.82 -26.86
C GLY A 379 -34.77 -10.56 -26.03
N PRO A 380 -35.06 -10.82 -24.74
CA PRO A 380 -34.10 -11.43 -23.84
C PRO A 380 -33.79 -12.87 -24.28
N PRO A 381 -32.52 -13.31 -24.24
CA PRO A 381 -32.17 -14.68 -24.57
C PRO A 381 -32.76 -15.66 -23.54
N GLN A 382 -33.20 -16.83 -24.03
CA GLN A 382 -33.78 -17.87 -23.17
C GLN A 382 -32.67 -18.57 -22.40
N ARG A 383 -32.61 -18.34 -21.08
CA ARG A 383 -31.68 -19.04 -20.21
C ARG A 383 -32.13 -20.49 -20.07
N ASN A 384 -31.41 -21.44 -20.69
CA ASN A 384 -31.60 -22.84 -20.36
C ASN A 384 -31.19 -23.03 -18.89
N GLY A 385 -32.13 -23.44 -18.03
CA GLY A 385 -31.94 -23.52 -16.57
C GLY A 385 -30.72 -24.35 -16.13
N PRO A 386 -30.34 -24.30 -14.85
CA PRO A 386 -29.05 -24.78 -14.37
C PRO A 386 -28.81 -26.25 -14.75
N GLN A 387 -27.67 -26.51 -15.42
CA GLN A 387 -27.16 -27.85 -15.69
C GLN A 387 -26.83 -28.55 -14.36
N THR A 388 -27.86 -29.12 -13.75
CA THR A 388 -27.73 -30.09 -12.67
C THR A 388 -27.49 -31.46 -13.29
N ASP A 389 -26.24 -31.78 -13.61
CA ASP A 389 -25.74 -33.16 -13.63
C ASP A 389 -24.23 -33.20 -13.89
N ILE A 390 -23.43 -32.98 -12.83
CA ILE A 390 -22.17 -33.69 -12.69
C ILE A 390 -22.41 -34.77 -11.64
N LYS A 391 -22.83 -35.94 -12.10
CA LYS A 391 -22.75 -37.17 -11.32
C LYS A 391 -21.28 -37.45 -11.03
N MET A 392 -20.85 -37.19 -9.81
CA MET A 392 -19.70 -37.87 -9.22
C MET A 392 -20.10 -39.32 -8.93
N GLU A 393 -19.98 -40.18 -9.93
CA GLU A 393 -19.85 -41.62 -9.73
C GLU A 393 -18.38 -42.01 -10.01
N GLY A 394 -17.70 -42.52 -8.99
CA GLY A 394 -16.45 -43.27 -9.16
C GLY A 394 -15.37 -43.00 -8.11
N MET A 395 -15.60 -43.44 -6.87
CA MET A 395 -14.52 -43.93 -6.00
C MET A 395 -14.13 -45.35 -6.41
#